data_AF-A0A2D2DRX0-F1
#
_entry.id   AF-A0A2D2DRX0-F1
#
_cell.length_a   1.000
_cell.length_b   1.000
_cell.length_c   1.000
_cell.angle_alpha   90.00
_cell.angle_beta   90.00
_cell.angle_gamma   90.00
#
_symmetry.space_group_name_H-M   'P 1'
#
loop_
_entity.id
_entity.type
_entity.pdbx_description
1 polymer ?
#
loop_
_entity_poly.entity_id
_entity_poly.type
_entity_poly.pdbx_seq_one_letter_code
_entity_poly.pdbx_strand_id
1 'polypeptide(L)' 'MLNITRVTAQFMAHMIGAVGARDIPETGTANACSTLSLADAVALNGGQASTVGMAPFMQAVAAKPGINPSRPPVY' A
#
# COMPACT_ATOMS: atom_id res chain seq x y z
N MET A 1 -0.60 -5.73 -11.58
CA MET A 1 -0.84 -4.64 -10.62
C MET A 1 -1.05 -3.36 -11.42
N LEU A 2 -2.20 -2.69 -11.30
CA LEU A 2 -2.52 -1.49 -12.09
C LEU A 2 -2.04 -0.23 -11.36
N ASN A 3 -1.43 0.71 -12.08
CA ASN A 3 -1.13 2.03 -11.53
C ASN A 3 -2.40 2.89 -11.49
N ILE A 4 -2.60 3.64 -10.42
CA ILE A 4 -3.62 4.70 -10.39
C ILE A 4 -3.12 5.95 -11.12
N THR A 5 -4.04 6.73 -11.69
CA THR A 5 -3.69 8.02 -12.28
C THR A 5 -3.54 9.09 -11.21
N ARG A 6 -2.81 10.18 -11.53
CA ARG A 6 -2.69 11.35 -10.65
C ARG A 6 -4.05 11.97 -10.30
N VAL A 7 -4.98 12.02 -11.25
CA VAL A 7 -6.34 12.56 -11.04
C VAL A 7 -7.09 11.72 -10.01
N THR A 8 -6.99 10.39 -10.10
CA THR A 8 -7.60 9.48 -9.11
C THR A 8 -7.02 9.72 -7.71
N ALA A 9 -5.71 9.90 -7.59
CA ALA A 9 -5.06 10.19 -6.31
C ALA A 9 -5.55 11.51 -5.69
N GLN A 10 -5.66 12.58 -6.49
CA GLN A 10 -6.15 13.88 -6.02
C GLN A 10 -7.62 13.83 -5.58
N PHE A 11 -8.45 13.12 -6.33
CA PHE A 11 -9.85 12.92 -5.96
C PHE A 11 -9.98 12.21 -4.61
N MET A 12 -9.20 11.15 -4.37
CA MET A 12 -9.18 10.45 -3.08
C MET A 12 -8.70 11.36 -1.94
N ALA A 13 -7.66 12.18 -2.16
CA ALA A 13 -7.20 13.13 -1.15
C ALA A 13 -8.31 14.12 -0.74
N HIS A 14 -9.09 14.60 -1.72
CA HIS A 14 -10.23 15.48 -1.46
C HIS A 14 -11.32 14.80 -0.62
N MET A 15 -11.64 13.54 -0.95
CA MET A 15 -12.59 12.73 -0.17
C MET A 15 -12.11 12.50 1.27
N ILE A 16 -10.83 12.19 1.47
CA ILE A 16 -10.24 11.96 2.79
C ILE A 16 -10.32 13.21 3.66
N GLY A 17 -9.99 14.37 3.09
CA GLY A 17 -10.13 15.66 3.78
C GLY A 17 -11.58 15.97 4.12
N ALA A 18 -12.50 15.80 3.17
CA ALA A 18 -13.92 16.08 3.37
C ALA A 18 -14.59 15.20 4.43
N VAL A 19 -14.16 13.93 4.52
CA VAL A 19 -14.71 12.95 5.48
C VAL A 19 -13.96 12.98 6.83
N GLY A 20 -12.76 13.58 6.88
CA GLY A 20 -11.92 13.54 8.07
C GLY A 20 -11.33 12.15 8.35
N ALA A 21 -11.15 11.33 7.31
CA ALA A 21 -10.63 9.97 7.46
C ALA A 21 -9.18 9.99 7.97
N ARG A 22 -8.86 9.11 8.91
CA ARG A 22 -7.55 9.03 9.59
C ARG A 22 -6.83 7.71 9.36
N ASP A 23 -7.53 6.59 9.56
CA ASP A 23 -6.93 5.27 9.46
C ASP A 23 -7.44 4.57 8.19
N ILE A 24 -6.58 4.46 7.18
CA ILE A 24 -6.95 3.88 5.88
C ILE A 24 -6.15 2.61 5.62
N PRO A 25 -6.79 1.43 5.62
CA PRO A 25 -6.18 0.20 5.11
C PRO A 25 -6.32 0.14 3.59
N GLU A 26 -5.20 0.09 2.89
CA GLU A 26 -5.11 -0.11 1.45
C GLU A 26 -4.87 -1.60 1.15
N THR A 27 -5.67 -2.18 0.24
CA THR A 27 -5.45 -3.54 -0.28
C THR A 27 -4.93 -3.50 -1.71
N GLY A 28 -3.78 -4.13 -1.93
CA GLY A 28 -3.06 -4.04 -3.20
C GLY A 28 -2.29 -2.72 -3.30
N THR A 29 -1.05 -2.78 -3.77
CA THR A 29 -0.18 -1.59 -3.85
C THR A 29 -0.13 -1.17 -5.32
N ALA A 30 -0.28 0.11 -5.66
CA ALA A 30 -0.05 0.58 -7.03
C ALA A 30 1.43 0.98 -7.20
N ASN A 31 2.36 0.05 -6.97
CA ASN A 31 3.80 0.33 -6.84
C ASN A 31 4.09 1.42 -5.78
N ALA A 32 3.34 1.39 -4.67
CA ALA A 32 3.37 2.38 -3.59
C ALA A 32 2.93 3.82 -3.95
N CYS A 33 2.59 4.14 -5.20
CA CYS A 33 2.13 5.50 -5.56
C CYS A 33 0.80 5.87 -4.87
N SER A 34 -0.14 4.93 -4.83
CA SER A 34 -1.42 5.08 -4.11
C SER A 34 -1.19 5.20 -2.61
N THR A 35 -0.35 4.34 -2.04
CA THR A 35 0.03 4.36 -0.62
C THR A 35 0.58 5.71 -0.19
N LEU A 36 1.53 6.28 -0.95
CA LEU A 36 2.15 7.57 -0.60
C LEU A 36 1.13 8.71 -0.67
N SER A 37 0.26 8.70 -1.69
CA SER A 37 -0.80 9.70 -1.83
C SER A 37 -1.83 9.62 -0.69
N LEU A 38 -2.16 8.41 -0.24
CA LEU A 38 -3.04 8.18 0.90
C LEU A 38 -2.39 8.64 2.20
N ALA A 39 -1.12 8.30 2.43
CA ALA A 39 -0.36 8.69 3.61
C ALA A 39 -0.27 10.22 3.76
N ASP A 40 -0.02 10.94 2.65
CA ASP A 40 0.02 12.40 2.63
C ASP A 40 -1.37 13.00 2.95
N ALA A 41 -2.43 12.45 2.36
CA ALA A 41 -3.79 12.93 2.59
C ALA A 41 -4.28 12.73 4.05
N VAL A 42 -4.01 11.58 4.66
CA VAL A 42 -4.41 11.31 6.05
C VAL A 42 -3.53 12.02 7.08
N ALA A 43 -2.28 12.36 6.73
CA ALA A 43 -1.39 13.11 7.63
C ALA A 43 -1.95 14.49 7.98
N LEU A 44 -2.65 15.14 7.03
CA LEU A 44 -3.38 16.40 7.27
C LEU A 44 -4.47 16.26 8.36
N ASN A 45 -5.00 15.05 8.52
CA ASN A 45 -6.01 14.73 9.53
C ASN A 45 -5.40 14.14 10.82
N GLY A 46 -4.07 14.01 10.91
CA GLY A 46 -3.36 13.34 12.02
C GLY A 46 -3.49 11.81 11.98
N GLY A 47 -3.68 11.23 10.80
CA GLY A 47 -3.89 9.80 10.58
C GLY A 47 -2.71 9.09 9.91
N GLN A 48 -2.95 7.84 9.50
CA GLN A 48 -1.96 6.97 8.87
C GLN A 48 -2.61 6.02 7.84
N ALA A 49 -1.85 5.69 6.81
CA ALA A 49 -2.23 4.67 5.83
C ALA A 49 -1.45 3.38 6.10
N SER A 50 -2.12 2.24 6.05
CA SER A 50 -1.50 0.92 6.16
C SER A 50 -1.77 0.14 4.89
N THR A 51 -0.76 -0.59 4.39
CA THR A 51 -0.92 -1.36 3.15
C THR A 51 -0.86 -2.84 3.45
N VAL A 52 -1.91 -3.54 3.05
CA VAL A 52 -1.96 -5.00 3.00
C VAL A 52 -1.62 -5.41 1.57
N GLY A 53 -0.34 -5.73 1.36
CA GLY A 53 0.19 -6.18 0.09
C GLY A 53 0.22 -7.70 0.01
N MET A 54 -0.25 -8.25 -1.10
CA MET A 54 -0.02 -9.64 -1.41
C MET A 54 1.39 -9.78 -1.99
N ALA A 55 2.37 -10.23 -1.19
CA ALA A 55 3.74 -10.44 -1.65
C ALA A 55 3.85 -11.79 -2.36
N PRO A 56 3.94 -11.85 -3.71
CA PRO A 56 3.98 -13.12 -4.44
C PRO A 56 5.21 -13.94 -4.06
N PHE A 57 6.32 -13.25 -3.75
CA PHE A 57 7.54 -13.87 -3.23
C PHE A 57 7.33 -14.60 -1.90
N MET A 58 6.67 -13.97 -0.92
CA MET A 58 6.44 -14.60 0.39
C MET A 58 5.49 -15.80 0.26
N GLN A 59 4.52 -15.74 -0.64
CA GLN A 59 3.68 -16.89 -0.96
C GLN A 59 4.44 -18.01 -1.67
N ALA A 60 5.31 -17.67 -2.63
CA ALA A 60 6.15 -18.65 -3.30
C ALA A 60 7.15 -19.32 -2.34
N VAL A 61 7.66 -18.57 -1.36
CA VAL A 61 8.51 -19.08 -0.27
C VAL A 61 7.70 -19.96 0.69
N ALA A 62 6.49 -19.55 1.09
CA ALA A 62 5.62 -20.35 1.96
C ALA A 62 5.12 -21.63 1.28
N ALA A 63 4.91 -21.61 -0.04
CA ALA A 63 4.49 -22.77 -0.83
C ALA A 63 5.64 -23.76 -1.13
N LYS A 64 6.91 -23.40 -0.83
CA LYS A 64 8.07 -24.29 -0.92
C LYS A 64 8.59 -24.64 0.48
N PRO A 65 8.32 -25.85 0.99
CA PRO A 65 8.90 -26.29 2.26
C PRO A 65 10.44 -26.27 2.15
N GLY A 66 11.11 -25.47 2.97
CA GLY A 66 12.58 -25.47 3.11
C GLY A 66 13.32 -24.18 2.75
N ILE A 67 12.64 -23.10 2.33
CA ILE A 67 13.30 -21.79 2.11
C ILE A 67 13.18 -20.92 3.36
N ASN A 68 14.30 -20.44 3.89
CA ASN A 68 14.34 -19.50 5.01
C ASN A 68 13.97 -18.08 4.53
N PRO A 69 12.87 -17.47 5.00
CA PRO A 69 12.41 -16.15 4.54
C PRO A 69 13.31 -14.98 4.98
N SER A 70 14.24 -15.19 5.92
CA SER A 70 15.13 -14.15 6.43
C SER A 70 16.36 -13.88 5.55
N ARG A 71 16.55 -14.63 4.45
CA ARG A 71 17.71 -14.47 3.56
C ARG A 71 17.25 -14.30 2.10
N PRO A 72 17.39 -13.12 1.49
CA PRO A 72 17.03 -12.94 0.10
C PRO A 72 17.95 -13.77 -0.81
N PRO A 73 17.45 -14.31 -1.93
CA PRO A 73 18.29 -14.99 -2.91
C PRO A 73 19.24 -13.98 -3.55
N VAL A 74 20.53 -14.32 -3.54
CA VAL A 74 21.55 -13.66 -4.36
C VAL A 74 21.32 -14.12 -5.80
N TYR A 75 21.02 -13.17 -6.68
CA TYR A 75 20.98 -13.37 -8.13
C TYR A 75 22.38 -13.35 -8.72
#